data_AF-A0A0M3HG48-F1
#
_entry.id   AF-A0A0M3HG48-F1
#
_cell.length_a   1.000
_cell.length_b   1.000
_cell.length_c   1.000
_cell.angle_alpha   90.00
_cell.angle_beta   90.00
_cell.angle_gamma   90.00
#
_symmetry.space_group_name_H-M   'P 1'
#
loop_
_entity.id
_entity.type
_entity.pdbx_description
1 polymer ?
#
loop_
_entity_poly.entity_id
_entity_poly.type
_entity_poly.pdbx_seq_one_letter_code
_entity_poly.pdbx_strand_id
1 'polypeptide(L)'
;MANKTDRIEFHKKNEWTLVWSHKEFPLIPVGKIVLNKNPTNYFAEVEQIAFAPSHVVPGIEFSPDKMLQGRLFAYPDTQFHRLGPNYVQLPINCPYRSRAHNTQRDGCSALDDNQGGMPTYHPNSFNGAIERTDVKESAWSVSGDVDRFNGDDEDNFSQPRDLWLKVNSFS
;
A
#
# COMPACT_ATOMS: atom_id res chain seq x y z
N MET A 1 2.46 -13.55 -27.33
CA MET A 1 2.93 -12.15 -27.29
C MET A 1 1.71 -11.26 -27.21
N ALA A 2 1.52 -10.49 -26.13
CA ALA A 2 0.44 -9.50 -26.07
C ALA A 2 0.65 -8.46 -27.17
N ASN A 3 -0.42 -8.09 -27.90
CA ASN A 3 -0.30 -7.17 -29.03
C ASN A 3 0.02 -5.74 -28.52
N LYS A 4 0.48 -4.84 -29.41
CA LYS A 4 0.86 -3.47 -29.03
C LYS A 4 -0.31 -2.67 -28.44
N THR A 5 -1.53 -2.91 -28.90
CA THR A 5 -2.77 -2.31 -28.40
C THR A 5 -3.08 -2.77 -26.97
N ASP A 6 -2.91 -4.06 -26.66
CA ASP A 6 -3.09 -4.63 -25.32
C ASP A 6 -2.09 -4.02 -24.33
N ARG A 7 -0.86 -3.77 -24.78
CA ARG A 7 0.19 -3.11 -23.98
C ARG A 7 -0.13 -1.64 -23.68
N ILE A 8 -0.63 -0.89 -24.66
CA ILE A 8 -1.04 0.51 -24.48
C ILE A 8 -2.24 0.59 -23.53
N GLU A 9 -3.20 -0.32 -23.65
CA GLU A 9 -4.38 -0.35 -22.78
C GLU A 9 -4.01 -0.74 -21.33
N PHE A 10 -3.06 -1.67 -21.17
CA PHE A 10 -2.53 -2.03 -19.85
C PHE A 10 -1.69 -0.92 -19.22
N HIS A 11 -0.86 -0.24 -20.00
CA HIS A 11 -0.06 0.89 -19.51
C HIS A 11 -0.96 2.01 -19.01
N LYS A 12 -1.94 2.43 -19.81
CA LYS A 12 -2.93 3.46 -19.43
C LYS A 12 -3.70 3.12 -18.16
N LYS A 13 -3.93 1.84 -17.87
CA LYS A 13 -4.61 1.41 -16.63
C LYS A 13 -3.74 1.56 -15.37
N ASN A 14 -2.42 1.68 -15.51
CA ASN A 14 -1.46 1.76 -14.41
C ASN A 14 -0.68 3.09 -14.39
N GLU A 15 -1.09 4.07 -15.20
CA GLU A 15 -0.56 5.44 -15.20
C GLU A 15 -1.25 6.27 -14.11
N TRP A 16 -0.48 6.75 -13.14
CA TRP A 16 -0.99 7.53 -12.00
C TRP A 16 -1.55 8.92 -12.37
N THR A 17 -1.19 9.44 -13.55
CA THR A 17 -1.63 10.76 -14.06
C THR A 17 -2.99 10.71 -14.75
N LEU A 18 -3.52 9.51 -15.03
CA LEU A 18 -4.77 9.29 -15.73
C LEU A 18 -5.88 8.85 -14.78
N VAL A 19 -7.12 9.24 -15.11
CA VAL A 19 -8.34 8.73 -14.47
C VAL A 19 -9.03 7.71 -15.36
N TRP A 20 -9.76 6.79 -14.74
CA TRP A 20 -10.70 5.91 -15.45
C TRP A 20 -12.03 6.62 -15.63
N SER A 21 -12.56 6.61 -16.85
CA SER A 21 -13.83 7.27 -17.16
C SER A 21 -14.99 6.61 -16.42
N HIS A 22 -15.78 7.38 -15.67
CA HIS A 22 -16.99 6.87 -15.00
C HIS A 22 -18.05 6.33 -15.97
N LYS A 23 -17.98 6.68 -17.25
CA LYS A 23 -18.85 6.11 -18.28
C LYS A 23 -18.51 4.65 -18.58
N GLU A 24 -17.23 4.30 -18.50
CA GLU A 24 -16.72 2.94 -18.77
C GLU A 24 -16.64 2.12 -17.47
N PHE A 25 -16.24 2.77 -16.38
CA PHE A 25 -16.07 2.18 -15.05
C PHE A 25 -16.95 2.94 -14.05
N PRO A 26 -18.26 2.64 -13.99
CA PRO A 26 -19.18 3.32 -13.08
C PRO A 26 -18.81 3.05 -11.62
N LEU A 27 -19.06 4.03 -10.75
CA LEU A 27 -18.81 3.91 -9.32
C LEU A 27 -19.68 2.82 -8.70
N ILE A 28 -19.05 1.90 -7.95
CA ILE A 28 -19.73 0.83 -7.22
C ILE A 28 -19.78 1.22 -5.73
N PRO A 29 -20.96 1.38 -5.11
CA PRO A 29 -21.07 1.68 -3.69
C PRO A 29 -20.52 0.53 -2.82
N VAL A 30 -19.62 0.85 -1.88
CA VAL A 30 -19.03 -0.14 -0.94
C VAL A 30 -19.47 0.12 0.50
N GLY A 31 -19.38 1.37 0.98
CA GLY A 31 -19.67 1.70 2.38
C GLY A 31 -19.56 3.19 2.67
N LYS A 32 -19.50 3.54 3.96
CA LYS A 32 -19.38 4.93 4.45
C LYS A 32 -18.28 5.03 5.50
N ILE A 33 -17.46 6.07 5.40
CA ILE A 33 -16.47 6.45 6.41
C ILE A 33 -17.07 7.60 7.23
N VAL A 34 -17.03 7.50 8.56
CA VAL A 34 -17.56 8.51 9.47
C VAL A 34 -16.48 8.92 10.47
N LEU A 35 -16.16 10.21 10.54
CA LEU A 35 -15.25 10.79 11.51
C LEU A 35 -16.07 11.38 12.67
N ASN A 36 -16.02 10.76 13.85
CA ASN A 36 -16.91 11.09 14.97
C ASN A 36 -16.19 11.37 16.30
N LYS A 37 -14.85 11.45 16.30
CA LYS A 37 -14.05 11.67 17.49
C LYS A 37 -12.80 12.47 17.16
N ASN A 38 -12.53 13.51 17.94
CA ASN A 38 -11.28 14.26 17.87
C ASN A 38 -10.17 13.57 18.68
N PRO A 39 -8.89 13.74 18.29
CA PRO A 39 -7.75 13.29 19.08
C PRO A 39 -7.77 13.87 20.50
N THR A 40 -7.37 13.09 21.50
CA THR A 40 -7.19 13.58 22.88
C THR A 40 -5.81 14.21 23.08
N ASN A 41 -4.78 13.64 22.44
CA ASN A 41 -3.44 14.19 22.37
C ASN A 41 -2.99 14.22 20.90
N TYR A 42 -2.89 15.43 20.36
CA TYR A 42 -2.53 15.63 18.96
C TYR A 42 -1.15 15.04 18.60
N PHE A 43 -0.15 15.20 19.45
CA PHE A 43 1.18 14.67 19.15
C PHE A 43 1.19 13.14 19.10
N ALA A 44 0.57 12.49 20.09
CA ALA A 44 0.54 11.03 20.19
C ALA A 44 -0.36 10.37 19.12
N GLU A 45 -1.47 11.02 18.74
CA GLU A 45 -2.49 10.42 17.85
C GLU A 45 -2.44 10.95 16.41
N VAL A 46 -1.80 12.09 16.16
CA VAL A 46 -1.72 12.70 14.82
C VAL A 46 -0.27 12.81 14.35
N GLU A 47 0.60 13.49 15.08
CA GLU A 47 2.00 13.65 14.62
C GLU A 47 2.75 12.30 14.52
N GLN A 48 2.43 11.37 15.41
CA GLN A 48 3.02 10.03 15.43
C GLN A 48 2.28 8.99 14.59
N ILE A 49 1.17 9.34 13.93
CA ILE A 49 0.48 8.38 13.07
C ILE A 49 1.34 8.02 11.86
N ALA A 50 1.25 6.76 11.44
CA ALA A 50 2.02 6.21 10.33
C ALA A 50 1.12 5.38 9.42
N PHE A 51 0.92 5.85 8.19
CA PHE A 51 0.23 5.11 7.14
C PHE A 51 1.25 4.59 6.14
N ALA A 52 1.22 3.30 5.80
CA ALA A 52 2.08 2.74 4.77
C ALA A 52 1.22 2.02 3.73
N PRO A 53 1.35 2.32 2.42
CA PRO A 53 0.60 1.60 1.38
C PRO A 53 0.87 0.11 1.36
N SER A 54 2.04 -0.35 1.84
CA SER A 54 2.37 -1.76 1.97
C SER A 54 1.58 -2.49 3.07
N HIS A 55 0.89 -1.78 3.97
CA HIS A 55 0.02 -2.39 4.98
C HIS A 55 -1.36 -2.73 4.40
N VAL A 56 -1.43 -3.80 3.62
CA VAL A 56 -2.68 -4.36 3.09
C VAL A 56 -3.13 -5.60 3.87
N VAL A 57 -4.36 -6.03 3.60
CA VAL A 57 -4.95 -7.25 4.17
C VAL A 57 -5.28 -8.23 3.05
N PRO A 58 -5.37 -9.55 3.34
CA PRO A 58 -5.74 -10.53 2.32
C PRO A 58 -7.02 -10.13 1.57
N GLY A 59 -6.96 -10.18 0.23
CA GLY A 59 -8.03 -9.73 -0.66
C GLY A 59 -7.83 -8.34 -1.28
N ILE A 60 -6.81 -7.59 -0.85
CA ILE A 60 -6.38 -6.34 -1.48
C ILE A 60 -4.89 -6.46 -1.84
N GLU A 61 -4.55 -6.23 -3.10
CA GLU A 61 -3.19 -6.38 -3.63
C GLU A 61 -2.77 -5.15 -4.47
N PHE A 62 -1.50 -5.11 -4.88
CA PHE A 62 -0.91 -3.97 -5.57
C PHE A 62 -0.98 -4.10 -7.09
N SER A 63 -1.17 -2.98 -7.78
CA SER A 63 -0.99 -2.90 -9.23
C SER A 63 0.48 -2.64 -9.58
N PRO A 64 0.90 -2.90 -10.84
CA PRO A 64 2.25 -2.58 -11.32
C PRO A 64 2.47 -1.09 -11.64
N ASP A 65 1.68 -0.17 -11.07
CA ASP A 65 1.91 1.27 -11.15
C ASP A 65 3.30 1.61 -10.54
N LYS A 66 4.19 2.20 -11.34
CA LYS A 66 5.57 2.52 -10.94
C LYS A 66 5.63 3.41 -9.69
N MET A 67 4.69 4.36 -9.55
CA MET A 67 4.62 5.24 -8.37
C MET A 67 4.14 4.49 -7.14
N LEU A 68 3.12 3.61 -7.28
CA LEU A 68 2.68 2.76 -6.18
C LEU A 68 3.83 1.86 -5.69
N GLN A 69 4.53 1.20 -6.62
CA GLN A 69 5.65 0.31 -6.31
C GLN A 69 6.75 1.01 -5.48
N GLY A 70 7.10 2.26 -5.82
CA GLY A 70 8.04 3.05 -5.02
C GLY A 70 7.53 3.36 -3.60
N ARG A 71 6.22 3.61 -3.45
CA ARG A 71 5.60 3.92 -2.15
C ARG A 71 5.52 2.72 -1.20
N LEU A 72 5.48 1.49 -1.74
CA LEU A 72 5.48 0.26 -0.91
C LEU A 72 6.72 0.20 -0.01
N PHE A 73 7.86 0.66 -0.52
CA PHE A 73 9.12 0.75 0.20
C PHE A 73 9.27 2.06 0.98
N ALA A 74 9.00 3.21 0.34
CA ALA A 74 9.37 4.51 0.89
C ALA A 74 8.71 4.86 2.23
N TYR A 75 7.47 4.42 2.45
CA TYR A 75 6.73 4.77 3.67
C TYR A 75 7.24 4.05 4.92
N PRO A 76 7.40 2.71 4.93
CA PRO A 76 8.05 2.04 6.05
C PRO A 76 9.46 2.58 6.32
N ASP A 77 10.26 2.81 5.28
CA ASP A 77 11.62 3.34 5.40
C ASP A 77 11.66 4.69 6.12
N THR A 78 10.88 5.67 5.65
CA THR A 78 10.83 6.99 6.31
C THR A 78 10.25 6.92 7.72
N GLN A 79 9.34 5.98 7.99
CA GLN A 79 8.74 5.81 9.32
C GLN A 79 9.74 5.23 10.32
N PHE A 80 10.60 4.29 9.90
CA PHE A 80 11.70 3.81 10.73
C PHE A 80 12.62 4.95 11.16
N HIS A 81 12.93 5.88 10.25
CA HIS A 81 13.76 7.03 10.58
C HIS A 81 13.03 8.05 11.46
N ARG A 82 11.79 8.42 11.10
CA ARG A 82 11.02 9.50 11.74
C ARG A 82 10.54 9.15 13.15
N LEU A 83 10.09 7.91 13.35
CA LEU A 83 9.43 7.46 14.59
C LEU A 83 10.22 6.38 15.34
N GLY A 84 11.20 5.76 14.68
CA GLY A 84 12.01 4.68 15.23
C GLY A 84 11.61 3.29 14.72
N PRO A 85 12.47 2.28 14.95
CA PRO A 85 12.29 0.92 14.42
C PRO A 85 10.98 0.25 14.89
N ASN A 86 10.54 0.57 16.10
CA ASN A 86 9.34 0.00 16.72
C ASN A 86 8.11 0.91 16.62
N TYR A 87 8.04 1.81 15.63
CA TYR A 87 6.91 2.76 15.48
C TYR A 87 5.53 2.09 15.36
N VAL A 88 5.48 0.85 14.87
CA VAL A 88 4.27 0.02 14.78
C VAL A 88 3.71 -0.37 16.14
N GLN A 89 4.50 -0.27 17.21
CA GLN A 89 4.06 -0.55 18.58
C GLN A 89 3.44 0.68 19.25
N LEU A 90 3.55 1.88 18.67
CA LEU A 90 2.88 3.08 19.19
C LEU A 90 1.36 2.85 19.20
N PRO A 91 0.62 3.27 20.26
CA PRO A 91 -0.79 2.95 20.42
C PRO A 91 -1.69 3.27 19.21
N ILE A 92 -1.39 4.36 18.50
CA ILE A 92 -2.15 4.77 17.31
C ILE A 92 -1.85 3.94 16.05
N ASN A 93 -0.66 3.35 15.97
CA ASN A 93 -0.20 2.55 14.83
C ASN A 93 -0.34 1.04 15.07
N CYS A 94 -0.49 0.63 16.33
CA CYS A 94 -0.59 -0.76 16.74
C CYS A 94 -1.80 -1.43 16.09
N PRO A 95 -1.64 -2.62 15.48
CA PRO A 95 -2.75 -3.37 14.91
C PRO A 95 -3.59 -4.03 16.02
N TYR A 96 -4.22 -3.24 16.89
CA TYR A 96 -4.89 -3.69 18.12
C TYR A 96 -6.03 -4.70 17.91
N ARG A 97 -6.57 -4.82 16.68
CA ARG A 97 -7.59 -5.80 16.31
C ARG A 97 -7.03 -7.12 15.78
N SER A 98 -5.72 -7.25 15.69
CA SER A 98 -5.02 -8.49 15.35
C SER A 98 -3.91 -8.76 16.38
N ARG A 99 -3.29 -9.93 16.30
CA ARG A 99 -2.12 -10.28 17.11
C ARG A 99 -0.95 -10.51 16.18
N ALA A 100 0.09 -9.69 16.31
CA ALA A 100 1.35 -9.96 15.65
C ALA A 100 1.96 -11.23 16.26
N HIS A 101 2.23 -12.23 15.43
CA HIS A 101 2.88 -13.48 15.82
C HIS A 101 3.96 -13.78 14.80
N ASN A 102 5.18 -13.31 15.07
CA ASN A 102 6.28 -13.33 14.12
C ASN A 102 7.63 -13.53 14.83
N THR A 103 8.73 -13.49 14.08
CA THR A 103 10.08 -13.69 14.59
C THR A 103 10.84 -12.39 14.85
N GLN A 104 10.23 -11.22 14.66
CA GLN A 104 10.88 -9.93 14.89
C GLN A 104 11.07 -9.69 16.39
N ARG A 105 12.23 -9.16 16.78
CA ARG A 105 12.63 -8.90 18.17
C ARG A 105 13.45 -7.62 18.27
N ASP A 106 13.50 -7.09 19.49
CA ASP A 106 14.40 -6.02 19.94
C ASP A 106 14.13 -4.69 19.21
N GLY A 107 15.18 -3.89 19.01
CA GLY A 107 15.08 -2.54 18.45
C GLY A 107 14.89 -1.46 19.52
N CYS A 108 15.24 -0.22 19.15
CA CYS A 108 15.10 0.92 20.04
C CYS A 108 13.65 1.11 20.49
N SER A 109 13.46 1.37 21.79
CA SER A 109 12.13 1.58 22.40
C SER A 109 11.15 0.42 22.13
N ALA A 110 11.64 -0.82 22.15
CA ALA A 110 10.77 -2.00 22.17
C ALA A 110 9.83 -1.90 23.39
N LEU A 111 8.54 -1.88 23.11
CA LEU A 111 7.45 -1.89 24.07
C LEU A 111 7.04 -3.35 24.38
N ASP A 112 6.16 -3.49 25.37
CA ASP A 112 5.62 -4.76 25.84
C ASP A 112 6.70 -5.76 26.31
N ASP A 113 6.46 -7.06 26.16
CA ASP A 113 7.34 -8.14 26.60
C ASP A 113 8.28 -8.65 25.49
N ASN A 114 8.34 -7.95 24.34
CA ASN A 114 9.13 -8.34 23.16
C ASN A 114 8.88 -9.80 22.73
N GLN A 115 7.63 -10.27 22.84
CA GLN A 115 7.22 -11.65 22.53
C GLN A 115 7.80 -12.73 23.45
N GLY A 116 8.34 -12.35 24.61
CA GLY A 116 8.78 -13.25 25.67
C GLY A 116 9.75 -14.35 25.20
N GLY A 117 9.57 -15.57 25.73
CA GLY A 117 10.41 -16.73 25.42
C GLY A 117 10.07 -17.46 24.11
N MET A 118 9.27 -16.86 23.21
CA MET A 118 8.88 -17.52 21.96
C MET A 118 10.09 -17.71 21.02
N PRO A 119 10.19 -18.84 20.29
CA PRO A 119 11.26 -19.06 19.32
C PRO A 119 11.42 -17.89 18.34
N THR A 120 12.66 -17.45 18.15
CA THR A 120 13.03 -16.27 17.35
C THR A 120 13.40 -16.59 15.90
N TYR A 121 13.27 -17.85 15.48
CA TYR A 121 13.64 -18.32 14.15
C TYR A 121 12.53 -19.18 13.53
N HIS A 122 12.50 -19.21 12.19
CA HIS A 122 11.59 -20.02 11.39
C HIS A 122 12.36 -20.64 10.21
N PRO A 123 12.14 -21.94 9.86
CA PRO A 123 11.25 -22.90 10.53
C PRO A 123 11.80 -23.36 11.89
N ASN A 124 10.92 -23.81 12.79
CA ASN A 124 11.30 -24.34 14.11
C ASN A 124 10.39 -25.51 14.53
N SER A 125 10.86 -26.29 15.51
CA SER A 125 10.15 -27.45 16.07
C SER A 125 9.49 -27.16 17.43
N PHE A 126 9.35 -25.89 17.81
CA PHE A 126 8.94 -25.46 19.16
C PHE A 126 7.63 -24.67 19.14
N ASN A 127 6.75 -24.95 18.18
CA ASN A 127 5.43 -24.31 18.02
C ASN A 127 5.50 -22.76 17.95
N GLY A 128 6.54 -22.22 17.29
CA GLY A 128 6.64 -20.79 17.01
C GLY A 128 5.71 -20.32 15.89
N ALA A 129 5.91 -19.11 15.38
CA ALA A 129 5.12 -18.58 14.27
C ALA A 129 5.18 -19.47 13.01
N ILE A 130 4.02 -19.69 12.38
CA ILE A 130 3.83 -20.53 11.19
C ILE A 130 3.24 -19.66 10.07
N GLU A 131 3.76 -19.84 8.86
CA GLU A 131 3.23 -19.19 7.66
C GLU A 131 1.82 -19.70 7.33
N ARG A 132 0.95 -18.79 6.91
CA ARG A 132 -0.40 -19.10 6.44
C ARG A 132 -0.42 -19.21 4.92
N THR A 133 -0.61 -20.42 4.40
CA THR A 133 -0.68 -20.66 2.95
C THR A 133 -2.01 -20.26 2.33
N ASP A 134 -3.06 -20.09 3.14
CA ASP A 134 -4.40 -19.70 2.71
C ASP A 134 -4.54 -18.20 2.37
N VAL A 135 -3.50 -17.41 2.65
CA VAL A 135 -3.44 -15.97 2.35
C VAL A 135 -2.38 -15.63 1.29
N LYS A 136 -2.02 -16.62 0.46
CA LYS A 136 -1.04 -16.43 -0.62
C LYS A 136 -1.55 -15.41 -1.65
N GLU A 137 -0.65 -14.53 -2.08
CA GLU A 137 -0.91 -13.52 -3.12
C GLU A 137 -1.27 -14.15 -4.47
N SER A 138 -2.01 -13.39 -5.30
CA SER A 138 -2.37 -13.81 -6.64
C SER A 138 -1.14 -13.97 -7.55
N ALA A 139 -1.13 -15.05 -8.34
CA ALA A 139 -0.08 -15.29 -9.32
C ALA A 139 -0.42 -14.58 -10.64
N TRP A 140 0.54 -13.84 -11.18
CA TRP A 140 0.44 -13.17 -12.48
C TRP A 140 1.74 -13.32 -13.27
N SER A 141 1.66 -13.20 -14.59
CA SER A 141 2.81 -13.39 -15.49
C SER A 141 3.31 -12.07 -16.05
N VAL A 142 4.63 -11.97 -16.22
CA VAL A 142 5.31 -10.80 -16.79
C VAL A 142 6.07 -11.21 -18.06
N SER A 143 6.22 -10.28 -19.01
CA SER A 143 7.04 -10.49 -20.21
C SER A 143 7.72 -9.19 -20.61
N GLY A 144 8.95 -9.28 -21.14
CA GLY A 144 9.77 -8.14 -21.54
C GLY A 144 11.14 -8.17 -20.88
N ASP A 145 12.01 -7.26 -21.30
CA ASP A 145 13.35 -7.12 -20.73
C ASP A 145 13.29 -6.37 -19.40
N VAL A 146 14.27 -6.62 -18.54
CA VAL A 146 14.46 -5.85 -17.29
C VAL A 146 15.31 -4.63 -17.62
N ASP A 147 14.66 -3.47 -17.80
CA ASP A 147 15.34 -2.21 -18.12
C ASP A 147 14.57 -1.00 -17.58
N ARG A 148 15.16 0.20 -17.68
CA ARG A 148 14.54 1.48 -17.34
C ARG A 148 13.76 2.02 -18.54
N PHE A 149 12.50 1.62 -18.64
CA PHE A 149 11.61 2.10 -19.70
C PHE A 149 11.19 3.56 -19.46
N ASN A 150 11.47 4.43 -20.43
CA ASN A 150 10.97 5.81 -20.49
C ASN A 150 9.46 5.84 -20.73
N GLY A 151 8.83 6.98 -20.41
CA GLY A 151 7.42 7.28 -20.65
C GLY A 151 7.19 8.32 -21.74
N ASP A 152 8.10 8.43 -22.71
CA ASP A 152 8.09 9.52 -23.70
C ASP A 152 6.86 9.47 -24.64
N ASP A 153 6.22 8.30 -24.72
CA ASP A 153 5.01 7.99 -25.49
C ASP A 153 3.70 8.03 -24.67
N GLU A 154 3.74 8.59 -23.46
CA GLU A 154 2.57 8.80 -22.59
C GLU A 154 1.63 9.92 -23.09
N ASP A 155 0.31 9.74 -22.90
CA ASP A 155 -0.70 10.74 -23.29
C ASP A 155 -0.86 11.81 -22.20
N ASN A 156 -0.12 12.89 -22.36
CA ASN A 156 -0.06 13.98 -21.38
C ASN A 156 -1.15 15.05 -21.51
N PHE A 157 -1.97 15.03 -22.57
CA PHE A 157 -2.80 16.19 -22.92
C PHE A 157 -4.28 15.88 -23.12
N SER A 158 -4.66 14.64 -23.42
CA SER A 158 -6.07 14.32 -23.69
C SER A 158 -6.97 14.53 -22.47
N GLN A 159 -6.57 14.03 -21.29
CA GLN A 159 -7.37 14.16 -20.08
C GLN A 159 -7.40 15.58 -19.50
N PRO A 160 -6.28 16.34 -19.47
CA PRO A 160 -6.34 17.76 -19.10
C PRO A 160 -7.25 18.59 -20.02
N ARG A 161 -7.25 18.31 -21.34
CA ARG A 161 -8.18 18.95 -22.28
C ARG A 161 -9.63 18.59 -21.98
N ASP A 162 -9.91 17.32 -21.69
CA ASP A 162 -11.26 16.87 -21.33
C ASP A 162 -11.74 17.50 -20.02
N LEU A 163 -10.87 17.63 -19.02
CA LEU A 163 -11.17 18.37 -17.79
C LEU A 163 -11.55 19.82 -18.10
N TRP A 164 -10.75 20.52 -18.92
CA TRP A 164 -11.01 21.90 -19.31
C TRP A 164 -12.34 22.07 -20.07
N LEU A 165 -12.58 21.25 -21.08
CA LEU A 165 -13.73 21.41 -21.99
C LEU A 165 -15.04 20.85 -21.45
N LYS A 166 -14.99 19.76 -20.67
CA LYS A 166 -16.18 18.97 -20.31
C LYS A 166 -16.53 19.02 -18.82
N VAL A 167 -15.59 19.37 -17.95
CA VAL A 167 -15.81 19.40 -16.49
C VAL A 167 -15.86 20.82 -15.97
N ASN A 168 -14.92 21.69 -16.39
CA ASN A 168 -14.77 23.05 -15.87
C ASN A 168 -15.67 24.10 -16.54
N SER A 169 -16.58 23.72 -17.43
CA SER A 169 -17.47 24.68 -18.06
C SER A 169 -18.44 25.27 -17.03
N PHE A 170 -18.24 26.55 -16.70
CA PHE A 170 -19.28 27.39 -16.10
C PHE A 170 -20.46 27.45 -17.08
N SER A 171 -21.48 26.63 -16.85
CA SER A 171 -22.83 26.81 -17.40
C SER A 171 -23.72 27.42 -16.33
#